data_AF-A0A9W7UN95-F1
#
_entry.id   AF-A0A9W7UN95-F1
#
_cell.length_a   1.000
_cell.length_b   1.000
_cell.length_c   1.000
_cell.angle_alpha   90.00
_cell.angle_beta   90.00
_cell.angle_gamma   90.00
#
_symmetry.space_group_name_H-M   'P 1'
#
loop_
_entity.id
_entity.type
_entity.pdbx_description
1 polymer ?
#
loop_
_entity_poly.entity_id
_entity_poly.type
_entity_poly.pdbx_seq_one_letter_code
_entity_poly.pdbx_strand_id
1 'polypeptide(L)'
;MLKPNGRFRITTYNYGISFPKRTRANNIKTMYKHGDYQLFTSERIEKIIRNEQKDIYDVTLRVIGYEGPINPPYKLIRITFQFPVENFTNYSVIKYVHKNITPDELGKLSKFVDR
;
A
#
# COMPACT_ATOMS: atom_id res chain seq x y z
N MET A 1 13.83 14.92 30.76
CA MET A 1 12.55 14.84 31.49
C MET A 1 11.42 15.23 30.55
N LEU A 2 10.56 14.28 30.16
CA LEU A 2 9.17 14.42 29.68
C LEU A 2 8.53 13.03 29.83
N LYS A 3 7.40 12.94 30.57
CA LYS A 3 6.55 11.74 30.73
C LYS A 3 5.19 12.00 30.01
N PRO A 4 4.18 11.11 30.09
CA PRO A 4 4.00 9.83 29.40
C PRO A 4 2.67 9.81 28.57
N ASN A 5 2.35 8.68 27.92
CA ASN A 5 1.03 8.30 27.38
C ASN A 5 0.67 8.72 25.94
N GLY A 6 1.17 7.92 25.00
CA GLY A 6 0.49 7.63 23.74
C GLY A 6 0.85 6.21 23.33
N ARG A 7 0.03 5.21 23.70
CA ARG A 7 0.23 3.81 23.26
C ARG A 7 0.03 3.74 21.75
N PHE A 8 1.12 3.85 21.00
CA PHE A 8 1.17 3.40 19.61
C PHE A 8 1.90 2.07 19.59
N ARG A 9 1.16 0.99 19.30
CA ARG A 9 1.76 -0.32 19.02
C ARG A 9 2.52 -0.22 17.71
N ILE A 10 3.83 -0.26 17.81
CA ILE A 10 4.78 -0.36 16.71
C ILE A 10 4.81 -1.83 16.30
N THR A 11 4.37 -2.16 15.08
CA THR A 11 4.83 -3.38 14.41
C THR A 11 6.09 -2.99 13.64
N THR A 12 7.21 -3.23 14.29
CA THR A 12 8.56 -2.87 13.87
C THR A 12 8.94 -3.67 12.62
N TYR A 13 9.16 -3.00 11.50
CA TYR A 13 10.15 -3.47 10.52
C TYR A 13 11.47 -2.78 10.87
N ASN A 14 12.60 -3.46 10.71
CA ASN A 14 13.96 -3.14 11.23
C ASN A 14 14.56 -1.74 10.91
N TYR A 15 13.79 -0.78 10.40
CA TYR A 15 14.27 0.55 9.98
C TYR A 15 13.53 1.74 10.61
N GLY A 16 12.60 1.54 11.57
CA GLY A 16 11.95 2.66 12.26
C GLY A 16 11.03 3.53 11.39
N ILE A 17 10.68 3.07 10.19
CA ILE A 17 9.82 3.80 9.25
C ILE A 17 8.36 3.43 9.53
N SER A 18 7.61 4.34 10.15
CA SER A 18 6.16 4.26 10.15
C SER A 18 5.63 4.74 8.79
N PHE A 19 5.20 3.82 7.93
CA PHE A 19 4.46 4.22 6.72
C PHE A 19 3.21 5.00 7.14
N PRO A 20 2.98 6.18 6.54
CA PRO A 20 1.98 7.10 7.06
C PRO A 20 0.60 6.46 7.01
N LYS A 21 -0.25 6.75 8.00
CA LYS A 21 -1.70 6.44 8.03
C LYS A 21 -2.49 6.91 6.78
N ARG A 22 -1.82 7.48 5.77
CA ARG A 22 -2.35 8.04 4.51
C ARG A 22 -2.13 7.14 3.29
N THR A 23 -1.47 5.99 3.40
CA THR A 23 -1.29 5.06 2.27
C THR A 23 -2.61 4.70 1.61
N ARG A 24 -3.67 4.52 2.41
CA ARG A 24 -5.01 4.26 1.90
C ARG A 24 -5.53 5.36 0.97
N ALA A 25 -5.40 6.62 1.37
CA ALA A 25 -5.82 7.76 0.55
C ALA A 25 -4.95 7.90 -0.72
N ASN A 26 -3.65 7.62 -0.60
CA ASN A 26 -2.74 7.62 -1.74
C ASN A 26 -3.08 6.51 -2.75
N ASN A 27 -3.45 5.31 -2.28
CA ASN A 27 -3.89 4.21 -3.14
C ASN A 27 -5.13 4.59 -3.93
N ILE A 28 -6.19 5.12 -3.28
CA ILE A 28 -7.40 5.58 -3.98
C ILE A 28 -7.06 6.64 -5.03
N LYS A 29 -6.26 7.65 -4.66
CA LYS A 29 -5.88 8.73 -5.57
C LYS A 29 -5.07 8.20 -6.76
N THR A 30 -4.13 7.30 -6.54
CA THR A 30 -3.33 6.68 -7.59
C THR A 30 -4.19 5.81 -8.50
N MET A 31 -5.03 4.94 -7.94
CA MET A 31 -5.96 4.10 -8.71
C MET A 31 -6.88 4.94 -9.59
N TYR A 32 -7.47 6.00 -9.05
CA TYR A 32 -8.31 6.95 -9.80
C TYR A 32 -7.55 7.57 -10.99
N LYS A 33 -6.30 8.01 -10.77
CA LYS A 33 -5.46 8.57 -11.84
C LYS A 33 -5.11 7.58 -12.94
N HIS A 34 -5.13 6.28 -12.64
CA HIS A 34 -4.87 5.20 -13.59
C HIS A 34 -6.16 4.57 -14.15
N GLY A 35 -7.32 5.20 -13.95
CA GLY A 35 -8.61 4.76 -14.51
C GLY A 35 -9.31 3.65 -13.70
N ASP A 36 -8.78 3.29 -12.53
CA ASP A 36 -9.39 2.32 -11.62
C ASP A 36 -10.21 3.06 -10.54
N TYR A 37 -11.47 3.34 -10.85
CA TYR A 37 -12.41 4.07 -9.98
C TYR A 37 -13.03 3.24 -8.85
N GLN A 38 -12.50 2.04 -8.65
CA GLN A 38 -13.03 1.01 -7.75
C GLN A 38 -12.57 1.21 -6.30
N LEU A 39 -13.31 0.62 -5.35
CA LEU A 39 -12.85 0.51 -3.96
C LEU A 39 -11.78 -0.58 -3.86
N PHE A 40 -11.08 -0.67 -2.71
CA PHE A 40 -10.13 -1.76 -2.48
C PHE A 40 -10.13 -2.29 -1.05
N THR A 41 -9.62 -3.50 -0.91
CA THR A 41 -9.37 -4.23 0.33
C THR A 41 -7.98 -4.90 0.30
N SER A 42 -7.61 -5.57 1.39
CA SER A 42 -6.41 -6.43 1.49
C SER A 42 -5.11 -5.74 1.09
N GLU A 43 -4.93 -4.48 1.52
CA GLU A 43 -3.69 -3.75 1.32
C GLU A 43 -2.52 -4.42 2.05
N ARG A 44 -1.44 -4.67 1.32
CA ARG A 44 -0.25 -5.32 1.84
C ARG A 44 1.01 -4.76 1.20
N ILE A 45 2.02 -4.50 2.01
CA ILE A 45 3.37 -4.22 1.53
C ILE A 45 3.98 -5.54 1.03
N GLU A 46 4.36 -5.59 -0.25
CA GLU A 46 5.08 -6.72 -0.83
C GLU A 46 6.60 -6.53 -0.75
N LYS A 47 7.09 -5.30 -0.91
CA LYS A 47 8.52 -5.01 -1.00
C LYS A 47 8.84 -3.58 -0.56
N ILE A 48 9.99 -3.41 0.11
CA ILE A 48 10.60 -2.11 0.38
C ILE A 48 12.06 -2.21 -0.07
N ILE A 49 12.52 -1.24 -0.87
CA ILE A 49 13.90 -1.14 -1.33
C ILE A 49 14.41 0.25 -0.94
N ARG A 50 15.55 0.32 -0.25
CA ARG A 50 16.25 1.57 0.01
C ARG A 50 17.31 1.80 -1.07
N ASN A 51 17.37 3.01 -1.62
CA ASN A 51 18.52 3.49 -2.38
C ASN A 51 19.24 4.55 -1.55
N GLU A 52 20.38 4.18 -0.97
CA GLU A 52 21.15 5.02 -0.06
C GLU A 52 21.86 6.17 -0.78
N GLN A 53 22.20 6.00 -2.05
CA GLN A 53 22.89 7.03 -2.84
C GLN A 53 21.98 8.21 -3.19
N LYS A 54 20.67 7.95 -3.27
CA LYS A 54 19.65 8.94 -3.64
C LYS A 54 18.71 9.29 -2.49
N ASP A 55 18.92 8.70 -1.32
CA ASP A 55 18.05 8.83 -0.15
C ASP A 55 16.55 8.69 -0.48
N ILE A 56 16.22 7.62 -1.19
CA ILE A 56 14.85 7.26 -1.56
C ILE A 56 14.49 5.84 -1.13
N TYR A 57 13.20 5.63 -0.88
CA TYR A 57 12.58 4.32 -0.68
C TYR A 57 11.58 4.02 -1.78
N ASP A 58 11.74 2.86 -2.42
CA ASP A 58 10.73 2.29 -3.31
C ASP A 58 9.91 1.25 -2.53
N VAL A 59 8.59 1.45 -2.48
CA VAL A 59 7.65 0.68 -1.67
C VAL A 59 6.59 0.10 -2.58
N THR A 60 6.60 -1.21 -2.75
CA THR A 60 5.59 -1.93 -3.53
C THR A 60 4.46 -2.39 -2.62
N LEU A 61 3.25 -1.92 -2.91
CA LEU A 61 2.00 -2.32 -2.30
C LEU A 61 1.20 -3.20 -3.26
N ARG A 62 0.48 -4.14 -2.68
CA ARG A 62 -0.55 -4.95 -3.33
C ARG A 62 -1.89 -4.61 -2.70
N VAL A 63 -2.88 -4.31 -3.52
CA VAL A 63 -4.27 -4.09 -3.09
C VAL A 63 -5.20 -4.91 -3.99
N ILE A 64 -6.38 -5.25 -3.47
CA ILE A 64 -7.41 -5.94 -4.23
C ILE A 64 -8.58 -4.98 -4.42
N GLY A 65 -8.80 -4.56 -5.67
CA GLY A 65 -9.89 -3.69 -6.02
C GLY A 65 -11.17 -4.44 -6.39
N TYR A 66 -12.32 -3.81 -6.17
CA TYR A 66 -13.65 -4.34 -6.43
C TYR A 66 -14.66 -3.23 -6.72
N GLU A 67 -15.67 -3.55 -7.53
CA GLU A 67 -16.76 -2.63 -7.87
C GLU A 67 -17.98 -2.88 -6.95
N GLY A 68 -18.63 -1.80 -6.50
CA GLY A 68 -19.82 -1.89 -5.64
C GLY A 68 -19.57 -2.59 -4.29
N PRO A 69 -20.57 -3.26 -3.70
CA PRO A 69 -20.41 -4.04 -2.47
C PRO A 69 -19.58 -5.32 -2.72
N ILE A 70 -18.24 -5.25 -2.58
CA ILE A 70 -17.26 -6.36 -2.73
C ILE A 70 -17.67 -7.40 -3.79
N ASN A 71 -18.13 -6.92 -4.94
CA ASN A 71 -18.63 -7.76 -6.01
C ASN A 71 -17.62 -7.75 -7.17
N PRO A 72 -17.63 -8.82 -7.98
CA PRO A 72 -16.84 -8.85 -9.21
C PRO A 72 -17.28 -7.71 -10.16
N PRO A 73 -16.38 -7.24 -11.04
CA PRO A 73 -15.03 -7.76 -11.30
C PRO A 73 -14.01 -7.38 -10.21
N TYR A 74 -13.11 -8.31 -9.89
CA TYR A 74 -12.00 -8.08 -8.96
C TYR A 74 -10.71 -7.78 -9.72
N LYS A 75 -9.90 -6.86 -9.21
CA LYS A 75 -8.57 -6.56 -9.77
C LYS A 75 -7.49 -6.68 -8.71
N LEU A 76 -6.41 -7.36 -9.04
CA LEU A 76 -5.17 -7.31 -8.28
C LEU A 76 -4.35 -6.13 -8.78
N ILE A 77 -4.12 -5.14 -7.93
CA ILE A 77 -3.34 -3.96 -8.26
C ILE A 77 -2.05 -3.97 -7.46
N ARG A 78 -0.95 -3.66 -8.16
CA ARG A 78 0.36 -3.42 -7.57
C ARG A 78 0.82 -2.02 -7.87
N ILE A 79 1.17 -1.29 -6.82
CA ILE A 79 1.62 0.09 -6.90
C ILE A 79 3.00 0.16 -6.28
N THR A 80 3.97 0.72 -6.99
CA THR A 80 5.27 1.06 -6.39
C THR A 80 5.36 2.56 -6.23
N PHE A 81 5.34 2.98 -4.97
CA PHE A 81 5.56 4.35 -4.56
C PHE A 81 7.03 4.59 -4.31
N GLN A 82 7.52 5.76 -4.70
CA GLN A 82 8.85 6.22 -4.34
C GLN A 82 8.72 7.41 -3.40
N PHE A 83 9.40 7.33 -2.27
CA PHE A 83 9.40 8.36 -1.22
C PHE A 83 10.83 8.83 -0.97
N PRO A 84 11.08 10.16 -0.96
CA PRO A 84 12.33 10.68 -0.43
C PRO A 84 12.36 10.56 1.11
N VAL A 85 13.53 10.26 1.68
CA VAL A 85 13.73 10.10 3.13
C VAL A 85 13.38 11.39 3.88
N GLU A 86 13.74 12.54 3.32
CA GLU A 86 13.53 13.85 3.95
C GLU A 86 12.04 14.20 4.08
N ASN A 87 11.19 13.67 3.19
CA ASN A 87 9.78 14.03 3.16
C ASN A 87 8.87 12.88 2.68
N PHE A 88 8.44 12.05 3.62
CA PHE A 88 7.47 10.97 3.41
C PHE A 88 6.04 11.44 3.05
N THR A 89 5.79 12.75 2.92
CA THR A 89 4.50 13.26 2.43
C THR A 89 4.46 13.43 0.91
N ASN A 90 5.63 13.63 0.29
CA ASN A 90 5.77 13.67 -1.16
C ASN A 90 6.05 12.26 -1.68
N TYR A 91 5.38 11.88 -2.75
CA TYR A 91 5.60 10.59 -3.40
C TYR A 91 5.45 10.70 -4.90
N SER A 92 6.16 9.82 -5.61
CA SER A 92 5.92 9.52 -7.02
C SER A 92 5.46 8.08 -7.17
N VAL A 93 4.72 7.79 -8.23
CA VAL A 93 4.33 6.42 -8.59
C VAL A 93 5.24 6.00 -9.73
N ILE A 94 6.14 5.07 -9.47
CA ILE A 94 7.14 4.62 -10.46
C ILE A 94 6.69 3.35 -11.19
N LYS A 95 5.71 2.63 -10.64
CA LYS A 95 5.12 1.45 -11.28
C LYS A 95 3.68 1.26 -10.85
N TYR A 96 2.81 1.01 -11.82
CA TYR A 96 1.42 0.63 -11.60
C TYR A 96 1.09 -0.55 -12.51
N VAL A 97 0.66 -1.67 -11.94
CA VAL A 97 0.26 -2.86 -12.69
C VAL A 97 -1.03 -3.39 -12.10
N HIS A 98 -2.01 -3.66 -12.96
CA HIS A 98 -3.23 -4.33 -12.55
C HIS A 98 -3.53 -5.55 -13.41
N LYS A 99 -4.31 -6.48 -12.88
CA LYS A 99 -4.92 -7.56 -13.65
C LYS A 99 -6.25 -7.96 -13.03
N ASN A 100 -7.19 -8.42 -13.85
CA ASN A 100 -8.41 -9.04 -13.35
C ASN A 100 -8.06 -10.35 -12.64
N ILE A 101 -8.78 -10.67 -11.58
CA ILE A 101 -8.65 -11.92 -10.83
C ILE A 101 -10.02 -12.55 -10.60
N THR A 102 -10.01 -13.88 -10.48
CA THR A 102 -11.20 -14.68 -10.17
C THR A 102 -11.55 -14.63 -8.66
N PRO A 103 -12.79 -14.97 -8.27
CA PRO A 103 -13.15 -15.13 -6.86
C PRO A 103 -12.26 -16.14 -6.11
N ASP A 104 -11.83 -17.21 -6.79
CA ASP A 104 -10.93 -18.22 -6.19
C ASP A 104 -9.53 -17.65 -5.92
N GLU A 105 -8.99 -16.86 -6.85
CA GLU A 105 -7.73 -16.13 -6.64
C GLU A 105 -7.86 -15.10 -5.52
N LEU A 106 -8.97 -14.36 -5.44
CA LEU A 106 -9.28 -13.47 -4.33
C LEU A 106 -9.23 -14.22 -3.00
N GLY A 107 -9.92 -15.37 -2.91
CA GLY A 107 -9.93 -16.20 -1.72
C GLY A 107 -8.53 -16.63 -1.28
N LYS A 108 -7.65 -17.00 -2.22
CA LYS A 108 -6.24 -17.35 -1.93
C LYS A 108 -5.43 -16.14 -1.47
N LEU A 109 -5.62 -14.98 -2.11
CA LEU A 109 -4.85 -13.76 -1.83
C LEU A 109 -5.25 -13.10 -0.50
N SER A 110 -6.50 -13.26 -0.08
CA SER A 110 -7.07 -12.72 1.16
C SER A 110 -6.76 -13.56 2.40
N LYS A 111 -6.46 -14.86 2.25
CA LYS A 111 -6.14 -15.76 3.38
C LYS A 111 -4.89 -15.40 4.19
N PHE A 112 -3.99 -14.60 3.61
CA PHE A 112 -2.73 -14.20 4.25
C PHE A 112 -2.76 -12.75 4.78
N VAL A 113 -3.96 -12.21 5.01
CA VAL A 113 -4.14 -10.97 5.77
C VAL A 113 -4.32 -11.40 7.23
N ASP A 114 -3.21 -11.64 7.92
CA ASP A 114 -3.26 -12.14 9.29
C ASP A 114 -3.95 -11.16 10.24
N ARG A 115 -4.67 -11.78 11.18
CA ARG A 115 -5.59 -11.25 12.20
C ARG A 115 -4.95 -10.26 13.18
#